data_AF-A0A3B1AHR1-F1
#
_entry.id   AF-A0A3B1AHR1-F1
#
_cell.length_a   1.000
_cell.length_b   1.000
_cell.length_c   1.000
_cell.angle_alpha   90.00
_cell.angle_beta   90.00
_cell.angle_gamma   90.00
#
_symmetry.space_group_name_H-M   'P 1'
#
loop_
_entity.id
_entity.type
_entity.pdbx_description
1 polymer ?
#
loop_
_entity_poly.entity_id
_entity_poly.type
_entity_poly.pdbx_seq_one_letter_code
_entity_poly.pdbx_strand_id
1 'polypeptide(L)'
;MKKLIVMLILLLLFDTIITLYHNRSILNLAEFIHLDKVVKNTSDHSIALYPIKDGTSHGAVDMAAYSTLSYQYSGKSSKWQYIRLNNHTYSIRSKHVDIGYEFYNVFIQHNWVNVVLNGIALIALSLITLLLSKNKHKQTKISLQESNENYKDEVSFYKKQATDISSEYQILSGKFKQYHDKKEKERYKQQLKDLFEKESTARYKTTLAEMQSSYSTLSTKFKKIKQEAAIFGINFDDPIYERLLKGRRYEICVARNLVKNNKFSILEWTPDKGFDTGIKVESNGNPDLVIKNQSGYEFAIECKYRSGCYRREIKDEISWGALYQAKRYQYFSSKRNIPVYIALGYLGEPTMPKKHFLISLEKLLLNSREDNYYKKATQVIINESVLYDNLVRGGKYSQYLQTQENL
;
A
#
# COMPACT_ATOMS: atom_id res chain seq x y z
N MET A 1 -49.03 30.54 -32.98
CA MET A 1 -49.12 29.08 -32.75
C MET A 1 -47.82 28.33 -33.01
N LYS A 2 -47.28 28.27 -34.24
CA LYS A 2 -46.08 27.45 -34.55
C LYS A 2 -44.84 27.72 -33.67
N LYS A 3 -44.53 28.99 -33.37
CA LYS A 3 -43.41 29.35 -32.46
C LYS A 3 -43.64 28.91 -31.01
N LEU A 4 -44.89 28.87 -30.55
CA LEU A 4 -45.25 28.45 -29.19
C LEU A 4 -45.09 26.93 -29.03
N ILE A 5 -45.46 26.16 -30.07
CA ILE A 5 -45.30 24.71 -30.11
C ILE A 5 -43.82 24.33 -30.10
N VAL A 6 -42.98 25.03 -30.88
CA VAL A 6 -41.52 24.80 -30.88
C VAL A 6 -40.89 25.11 -29.52
N MET A 7 -41.33 26.19 -28.86
CA MET A 7 -40.84 26.55 -27.52
C MET A 7 -41.23 25.50 -26.46
N LEU A 8 -42.46 24.97 -26.52
CA LEU A 8 -42.92 23.90 -25.63
C LEU A 8 -42.13 22.60 -25.82
N ILE A 9 -41.85 22.22 -27.08
CA ILE A 9 -41.03 21.04 -27.38
C ILE A 9 -39.60 21.21 -26.85
N LEU A 10 -39.01 22.40 -27.02
CA LEU A 10 -37.67 22.69 -26.50
C LEU A 10 -37.61 22.66 -24.97
N LEU A 11 -38.65 23.16 -24.28
CA LEU A 11 -38.74 23.10 -22.82
C LEU A 11 -38.86 21.66 -22.30
N LEU A 12 -39.67 20.83 -22.97
CA LEU A 12 -39.80 19.40 -22.62
C LEU A 12 -38.48 18.64 -22.85
N LEU A 13 -37.77 18.92 -23.95
CA LEU A 13 -36.47 18.31 -24.23
C LEU A 13 -35.41 18.77 -23.21
N PHE A 14 -35.42 20.03 -22.81
CA PHE A 14 -34.49 20.58 -21.83
C PHE A 14 -34.71 19.97 -20.44
N ASP A 15 -35.97 19.81 -20.02
CA ASP A 15 -36.33 19.14 -18.76
C ASP A 15 -35.90 17.66 -18.74
N THR A 16 -36.05 16.98 -19.89
CA THR A 16 -35.60 15.59 -20.05
C THR A 16 -34.07 15.47 -19.94
N ILE A 17 -33.33 16.41 -20.55
CA ILE A 17 -31.86 16.46 -20.50
C ILE A 17 -31.36 16.80 -19.09
N ILE A 18 -32.00 17.75 -18.40
CA ILE A 18 -31.69 18.09 -17.00
C ILE A 18 -31.93 16.88 -16.11
N THR A 19 -33.07 16.19 -16.25
CA THR A 19 -33.38 14.99 -15.45
C THR A 19 -32.35 13.88 -15.67
N LEU A 20 -31.94 13.64 -16.92
CA LEU A 20 -30.89 12.66 -17.26
C LEU A 20 -29.51 13.06 -16.72
N TYR A 21 -29.16 14.35 -16.77
CA TYR A 21 -27.90 14.89 -16.27
C TYR A 21 -27.84 14.90 -14.73
N HIS A 22 -28.97 15.20 -14.08
CA HIS A 22 -29.10 15.18 -12.63
C HIS A 22 -28.98 13.76 -12.08
N ASN A 23 -29.63 12.77 -12.71
CA ASN A 23 -29.50 11.36 -12.30
C ASN A 23 -28.06 10.83 -12.39
N ARG A 24 -27.29 11.24 -13.40
CA ARG A 24 -25.89 10.83 -13.55
C ARG A 24 -24.96 11.57 -12.58
N SER A 25 -25.22 12.85 -12.35
CA SER A 25 -24.45 13.67 -11.41
C SER A 25 -24.72 13.30 -9.95
N ILE A 26 -25.95 12.91 -9.61
CA ILE A 26 -26.34 12.45 -8.27
C ILE A 26 -25.68 11.10 -7.93
N LEU A 27 -25.55 10.18 -8.90
CA LEU A 27 -24.82 8.92 -8.69
C LEU A 27 -23.35 9.17 -8.35
N ASN A 28 -22.71 10.12 -9.03
CA ASN A 28 -21.32 10.52 -8.75
C ASN A 28 -21.19 11.32 -7.45
N LEU A 29 -22.19 12.15 -7.11
CA LEU A 29 -22.21 12.88 -5.84
C LEU A 29 -22.38 11.93 -4.65
N ALA A 30 -23.28 10.95 -4.76
CA ALA A 30 -23.56 9.97 -3.70
C ALA A 30 -22.34 9.13 -3.31
N GLU A 31 -21.45 8.81 -4.27
CA GLU A 31 -20.16 8.18 -4.00
C GLU A 31 -19.16 9.13 -3.31
N PHE A 32 -19.30 10.44 -3.50
CA PHE A 32 -18.46 11.48 -2.91
C PHE A 32 -18.88 11.86 -1.48
N ILE A 33 -20.17 11.81 -1.15
CA ILE A 33 -20.72 12.19 0.18
C ILE A 33 -20.96 11.00 1.14
N HIS A 34 -20.38 9.83 0.85
CA HIS A 34 -20.50 8.63 1.70
C HIS A 34 -21.96 8.25 2.05
N LEU A 35 -22.89 8.36 1.11
CA LEU A 35 -24.25 7.90 1.35
C LEU A 35 -24.26 6.37 1.47
N ASP A 36 -24.83 5.87 2.56
CA ASP A 36 -24.98 4.44 2.77
C ASP A 36 -25.90 3.84 1.70
N LYS A 37 -25.34 2.89 0.95
CA LYS A 37 -26.12 2.05 0.03
C LYS A 37 -27.01 1.13 0.88
N VAL A 38 -28.24 0.93 0.43
CA VAL A 38 -29.21 0.03 1.05
C VAL A 38 -29.68 -1.00 0.05
N VAL A 39 -30.00 -2.19 0.56
CA VAL A 39 -30.72 -3.25 -0.14
C VAL A 39 -32.17 -3.18 0.29
N LYS A 40 -33.09 -3.08 -0.67
CA LYS A 40 -34.53 -3.02 -0.45
C LYS A 40 -35.18 -4.34 -0.84
N ASN A 41 -35.98 -4.90 0.06
CA ASN A 41 -36.87 -5.99 -0.30
C ASN A 41 -38.00 -5.43 -1.18
N THR A 42 -38.10 -5.85 -2.44
CA THR A 42 -39.15 -5.37 -3.37
C THR A 42 -40.37 -6.27 -3.39
N SER A 43 -40.33 -7.40 -2.68
CA SER A 43 -41.43 -8.34 -2.58
C SER A 43 -42.41 -7.98 -1.45
N ASP A 44 -43.62 -8.52 -1.57
CA ASP A 44 -44.72 -8.42 -0.60
C ASP A 44 -44.62 -9.44 0.55
N HIS A 45 -43.54 -10.23 0.59
CA HIS A 45 -43.28 -11.26 1.60
C HIS A 45 -41.87 -11.12 2.19
N SER A 46 -41.61 -11.85 3.28
CA SER A 46 -40.27 -11.90 3.87
C SER A 46 -39.29 -12.67 2.99
N ILE A 47 -38.02 -12.26 2.99
CA ILE A 47 -36.94 -12.95 2.28
C ILE A 47 -35.93 -13.48 3.29
N ALA A 48 -35.62 -14.78 3.18
CA ALA A 48 -34.60 -15.41 4.01
C ALA A 48 -33.20 -14.84 3.73
N LEU A 49 -32.50 -14.51 4.80
CA LEU A 49 -31.11 -14.09 4.85
C LEU A 49 -30.23 -15.27 5.29
N TYR A 50 -29.20 -15.56 4.52
CA TYR A 50 -28.31 -16.70 4.77
C TYR A 50 -26.99 -16.21 5.39
N PRO A 51 -26.62 -16.66 6.60
CA PRO A 51 -25.36 -16.26 7.22
C PRO A 51 -24.18 -16.73 6.37
N ILE A 52 -23.14 -15.89 6.25
CA ILE A 52 -21.86 -16.32 5.69
C ILE A 52 -21.21 -17.25 6.72
N LYS A 53 -20.76 -18.45 6.31
CA LYS A 53 -20.28 -19.50 7.22
C LYS A 53 -19.16 -19.01 8.16
N ASP A 54 -19.51 -18.78 9.42
CA ASP A 54 -18.58 -18.64 10.54
C ASP A 54 -18.47 -19.94 11.36
N GLY A 55 -18.93 -21.07 10.83
CA GLY A 55 -18.90 -22.37 11.52
C GLY A 55 -19.98 -22.57 12.59
N THR A 56 -20.88 -21.60 12.78
CA THR A 56 -22.04 -21.71 13.67
C THR A 56 -23.32 -21.54 12.86
N SER A 57 -24.17 -22.57 12.88
CA SER A 57 -25.46 -22.60 12.19
C SER A 57 -26.47 -21.68 12.88
N HIS A 58 -26.35 -20.38 12.64
CA HIS A 58 -27.41 -19.43 12.98
C HIS A 58 -28.56 -19.66 11.99
N GLY A 59 -29.79 -19.80 12.50
CA GLY A 59 -30.98 -19.97 11.67
C GLY A 59 -31.13 -18.83 10.67
N ALA A 60 -31.78 -19.09 9.53
CA ALA A 60 -32.09 -18.05 8.56
C ALA A 60 -32.86 -16.91 9.26
N VAL A 61 -32.41 -15.68 9.06
CA VAL A 61 -33.11 -14.47 9.55
C VAL A 61 -33.94 -13.93 8.41
N ASP A 62 -35.16 -13.51 8.67
CA ASP A 62 -36.03 -13.00 7.62
C ASP A 62 -35.95 -11.47 7.50
N MET A 63 -35.78 -11.00 6.26
CA MET A 63 -35.92 -9.59 5.90
C MET A 63 -37.39 -9.31 5.59
N ALA A 64 -38.06 -8.45 6.36
CA ALA A 64 -39.47 -8.13 6.17
C ALA A 64 -39.77 -7.53 4.78
N ALA A 65 -41.02 -7.69 4.30
CA ALA A 65 -41.50 -7.08 3.06
C ALA A 65 -41.24 -5.57 3.04
N TYR A 66 -40.80 -5.03 1.91
CA TYR A 66 -40.51 -3.59 1.71
C TYR A 66 -39.48 -2.94 2.64
N SER A 67 -38.83 -3.72 3.51
CA SER A 67 -37.80 -3.21 4.41
C SER A 67 -36.50 -2.88 3.67
N THR A 68 -35.62 -2.12 4.34
CA THR A 68 -34.29 -1.80 3.84
C THR A 68 -33.23 -2.22 4.84
N LEU A 69 -32.08 -2.67 4.34
CA LEU A 69 -30.93 -3.08 5.14
C LEU A 69 -29.64 -2.54 4.52
N SER A 70 -28.62 -2.28 5.34
CA SER A 70 -27.35 -1.70 4.88
C SER A 70 -26.61 -2.65 3.94
N TYR A 71 -26.30 -2.16 2.75
CA TYR A 71 -25.53 -2.87 1.73
C TYR A 71 -24.03 -2.86 2.08
N GLN A 72 -23.33 -3.97 1.84
CA GLN A 72 -21.87 -4.03 1.93
C GLN A 72 -21.22 -4.19 0.55
N TYR A 73 -21.50 -5.30 -0.14
CA TYR A 73 -20.89 -5.60 -1.44
C TYR A 73 -21.71 -6.66 -2.22
N SER A 74 -21.45 -6.76 -3.53
CA SER A 74 -21.97 -7.83 -4.39
C SER A 74 -20.95 -8.96 -4.52
N GLY A 75 -21.43 -10.20 -4.60
CA GLY A 75 -20.58 -11.34 -4.93
C GLY A 75 -20.08 -11.29 -6.38
N LYS A 76 -19.03 -12.06 -6.69
CA LYS A 76 -18.41 -12.13 -8.03
C LYS A 76 -19.40 -12.40 -9.17
N SER A 77 -20.48 -13.12 -8.91
CA SER A 77 -21.50 -13.48 -9.90
C SER A 77 -22.69 -12.53 -9.95
N SER A 78 -22.72 -11.47 -9.13
CA SER A 78 -23.84 -10.54 -8.89
C SER A 78 -25.20 -11.18 -8.52
N LYS A 79 -25.27 -12.51 -8.41
CA LYS A 79 -26.44 -13.28 -7.96
C LYS A 79 -26.70 -13.15 -6.46
N TRP A 80 -25.72 -12.69 -5.70
CA TRP A 80 -25.76 -12.58 -4.25
C TRP A 80 -25.33 -11.18 -3.83
N GLN A 81 -26.13 -10.60 -2.94
CA GLN A 81 -25.84 -9.35 -2.26
C GLN A 81 -25.53 -9.63 -0.80
N TYR A 82 -24.57 -8.90 -0.25
CA TYR A 82 -24.14 -9.05 1.13
C TYR A 82 -24.51 -7.80 1.92
N ILE A 83 -25.20 -8.03 3.02
CA ILE A 83 -25.80 -6.99 3.86
C ILE A 83 -25.36 -7.13 5.31
N ARG A 84 -25.41 -6.03 6.05
CA ARG A 84 -25.10 -6.03 7.49
C ARG A 84 -26.39 -5.91 8.31
N LEU A 85 -26.59 -6.82 9.24
CA LEU A 85 -27.70 -6.79 10.20
C LEU A 85 -27.16 -7.21 11.57
N ASN A 86 -27.38 -6.38 12.60
CA ASN A 86 -26.95 -6.66 13.98
C ASN A 86 -25.47 -7.07 14.09
N ASN A 87 -24.57 -6.36 13.40
CA ASN A 87 -23.13 -6.67 13.29
C ASN A 87 -22.74 -7.98 12.60
N HIS A 88 -23.69 -8.78 12.10
CA HIS A 88 -23.43 -9.96 11.29
C HIS A 88 -23.62 -9.66 9.80
N THR A 89 -22.88 -10.38 8.95
CA THR A 89 -23.04 -10.30 7.49
C THR A 89 -23.89 -11.46 6.99
N TYR A 90 -24.95 -11.11 6.26
CA TYR A 90 -25.82 -12.06 5.61
C TYR A 90 -25.76 -11.93 4.10
N SER A 91 -26.12 -13.01 3.42
CA SER A 91 -26.26 -13.06 1.97
C SER A 91 -27.73 -13.21 1.57
N ILE A 92 -28.13 -12.48 0.52
CA ILE A 92 -29.47 -12.50 -0.05
C ILE A 92 -29.37 -12.61 -1.58
N ARG A 93 -30.31 -13.32 -2.22
CA ARG A 93 -30.31 -13.45 -3.68
C ARG A 93 -30.76 -12.15 -4.34
N SER A 94 -30.01 -11.68 -5.32
CA SER A 94 -30.26 -10.38 -5.99
C SER A 94 -31.60 -10.29 -6.71
N LYS A 95 -32.19 -11.41 -7.12
CA LYS A 95 -33.48 -11.41 -7.85
C LYS A 95 -34.69 -10.92 -7.02
N HIS A 96 -34.53 -10.75 -5.71
CA HIS A 96 -35.60 -10.33 -4.80
C HIS A 96 -35.35 -8.96 -4.17
N VAL A 97 -34.27 -8.28 -4.55
CA VAL A 97 -33.85 -7.05 -3.90
C VAL A 97 -33.28 -6.04 -4.88
N ASP A 98 -33.59 -4.78 -4.64
CA ASP A 98 -33.00 -3.65 -5.35
C ASP A 98 -31.93 -2.96 -4.49
N ILE A 99 -30.86 -2.47 -5.12
CA ILE A 99 -29.81 -1.71 -4.45
C ILE A 99 -30.02 -0.23 -4.77
N GLY A 100 -30.08 0.60 -3.74
CA GLY A 100 -30.24 2.04 -3.88
C GLY A 100 -29.55 2.80 -2.75
N TYR A 101 -29.85 4.10 -2.65
CA TYR A 101 -29.44 4.94 -1.53
C TYR A 101 -30.68 5.32 -0.72
N GLU A 102 -30.60 5.28 0.60
CA GLU A 102 -31.76 5.51 1.49
C GLU A 102 -32.44 6.86 1.24
N PHE A 103 -31.65 7.89 0.95
CA PHE A 103 -32.10 9.24 0.61
C PHE A 103 -33.00 9.31 -0.64
N TYR A 104 -32.82 8.39 -1.60
CA TYR A 104 -33.55 8.41 -2.87
C TYR A 104 -35.03 8.04 -2.70
N ASN A 105 -35.36 7.17 -1.74
CA ASN A 105 -36.75 6.75 -1.49
C ASN A 105 -37.57 7.85 -0.79
N VAL A 106 -36.95 8.61 0.12
CA VAL A 106 -37.59 9.77 0.80
C VAL A 106 -37.83 10.90 -0.19
N PHE A 107 -36.88 11.15 -1.10
CA PHE A 107 -36.96 12.25 -2.05
C PHE A 107 -38.02 12.05 -3.14
N ILE A 108 -38.14 10.83 -3.68
CA ILE A 108 -39.13 10.52 -4.71
C ILE A 108 -40.56 10.40 -4.14
N GLN A 109 -40.73 9.88 -2.92
CA GLN A 109 -42.07 9.70 -2.37
C GLN A 109 -42.77 11.00 -1.95
N HIS A 110 -42.06 12.10 -1.68
CA HIS A 110 -42.67 13.29 -1.05
C HIS A 110 -42.55 14.63 -1.80
N ASN A 111 -41.74 14.78 -2.87
CA ASN A 111 -41.52 16.11 -3.44
C ASN A 111 -41.72 16.29 -4.95
N TRP A 112 -41.81 15.23 -5.75
CA TRP A 112 -41.98 15.40 -7.20
C TRP A 112 -43.34 16.07 -7.54
N VAL A 113 -44.41 15.74 -6.80
CA VAL A 113 -45.76 16.27 -7.07
C VAL A 113 -45.79 17.75 -6.72
N ASN A 114 -45.17 18.13 -5.60
CA ASN A 114 -45.09 19.51 -5.15
C ASN A 114 -44.19 20.35 -6.06
N VAL A 115 -43.08 19.80 -6.56
CA VAL A 115 -42.20 20.50 -7.52
C VAL A 115 -42.94 20.73 -8.85
N VAL A 116 -43.68 19.73 -9.35
CA VAL A 116 -44.49 19.87 -10.58
C VAL A 116 -45.65 20.84 -10.37
N LEU A 117 -46.38 20.78 -9.26
CA LEU A 117 -47.48 21.72 -8.96
C LEU A 117 -46.96 23.15 -8.76
N ASN A 118 -45.83 23.34 -8.08
CA ASN A 118 -45.19 24.64 -7.93
C ASN A 118 -44.68 25.18 -9.27
N GLY A 119 -44.16 24.31 -10.14
CA GLY A 119 -43.78 24.67 -11.51
C GLY A 119 -44.97 25.15 -12.34
N ILE A 120 -46.09 24.44 -12.29
CA ILE A 120 -47.35 24.82 -12.97
C ILE A 120 -47.89 26.15 -12.40
N ALA A 121 -47.87 26.32 -11.08
CA ALA A 121 -48.30 27.55 -10.42
C ALA A 121 -47.44 28.76 -10.81
N LEU A 122 -46.11 28.60 -10.91
CA LEU A 122 -45.19 29.65 -11.36
C LEU A 122 -45.41 30.02 -12.84
N ILE A 123 -45.66 29.04 -13.70
CA ILE A 123 -45.98 29.29 -15.11
C ILE A 123 -47.32 30.05 -15.23
N ALA A 124 -48.34 29.64 -14.47
CA ALA A 124 -49.62 30.35 -14.41
C ALA A 124 -49.48 31.78 -13.89
N LEU A 125 -48.70 31.99 -12.82
CA LEU A 125 -48.39 33.34 -12.31
C LEU A 125 -47.63 34.19 -13.33
N SER A 126 -46.68 33.59 -14.08
CA SER A 126 -45.94 34.29 -15.13
C SER A 126 -46.85 34.72 -16.29
N LEU A 127 -47.84 33.89 -16.65
CA LEU A 127 -48.82 34.20 -17.69
C LEU A 127 -49.79 35.30 -17.22
N ILE A 128 -50.24 35.25 -15.96
CA ILE A 128 -51.08 36.28 -15.36
C ILE A 128 -50.33 37.62 -15.29
N THR A 129 -49.07 37.62 -14.85
CA THR A 129 -48.24 38.84 -14.84
C THR A 129 -47.94 39.37 -16.24
N LEU A 130 -47.73 38.51 -17.23
CA LEU A 130 -47.57 38.93 -18.62
C LEU A 130 -48.85 39.61 -19.17
N LEU A 131 -50.03 39.07 -18.82
CA LEU A 131 -51.33 39.63 -19.18
C LEU A 131 -51.61 40.95 -18.46
N LEU A 132 -51.22 41.09 -17.20
CA LEU A 132 -51.36 42.32 -16.41
C LEU A 132 -50.33 43.40 -16.77
N SER A 133 -49.12 43.03 -17.23
CA SER A 133 -48.05 43.99 -17.54
C SER A 133 -48.24 44.75 -18.86
N LYS A 134 -49.17 44.31 -19.73
CA LYS A 134 -49.52 45.01 -20.97
C LYS A 134 -50.12 46.40 -20.76
N ASN A 135 -50.45 46.80 -19.52
CA ASN A 135 -51.16 48.05 -19.24
C ASN A 135 -50.37 49.11 -18.43
N LYS A 136 -49.07 48.89 -18.15
CA LYS A 136 -48.23 49.89 -17.45
C LYS A 136 -46.81 49.93 -18.03
N HIS A 137 -46.69 50.23 -19.32
CA HIS A 137 -45.39 50.24 -19.98
C HIS A 137 -44.99 51.65 -20.44
N LYS A 138 -44.53 52.49 -19.50
CA LYS A 138 -43.58 53.56 -19.87
C LYS A 138 -42.72 54.17 -18.76
N GLN A 139 -43.04 54.03 -17.46
CA GLN A 139 -42.19 54.58 -16.38
C GLN A 139 -41.34 53.55 -15.61
N THR A 140 -41.64 52.25 -15.66
CA THR A 140 -40.91 51.20 -14.92
C THR A 140 -39.56 50.80 -15.54
N LYS A 141 -39.21 51.28 -16.74
CA LYS A 141 -38.04 50.81 -17.48
C LYS A 141 -36.70 51.31 -16.94
N ILE A 142 -36.67 52.48 -16.29
CA ILE A 142 -35.43 53.09 -15.79
C ILE A 142 -35.04 52.51 -14.42
N SER A 143 -35.99 52.35 -13.48
CA SER A 143 -35.67 51.75 -12.17
C SER A 143 -35.35 50.26 -12.25
N LEU A 144 -35.92 49.54 -13.23
CA LEU A 144 -35.57 48.13 -13.49
C LEU A 144 -34.15 47.97 -14.03
N GLN A 145 -33.62 48.97 -14.73
CA GLN A 145 -32.27 48.92 -15.29
C GLN A 145 -31.21 49.14 -14.21
N GLU A 146 -31.45 50.06 -13.28
CA GLU A 146 -30.60 50.28 -12.10
C GLU A 146 -30.62 49.08 -11.13
N SER A 147 -31.80 48.50 -10.86
CA SER A 147 -31.86 47.26 -10.07
C SER A 147 -31.13 46.09 -10.73
N ASN A 148 -31.22 45.95 -12.06
CA ASN A 148 -30.52 44.88 -12.79
C ASN A 148 -29.00 45.01 -12.73
N GLU A 149 -28.43 46.21 -12.74
CA GLU A 149 -26.99 46.40 -12.57
C GLU A 149 -26.55 46.06 -11.14
N ASN A 150 -27.29 46.50 -10.11
CA ASN A 150 -27.02 46.11 -8.72
C ASN A 150 -27.07 44.58 -8.51
N TYR A 151 -28.02 43.89 -9.13
CA TYR A 151 -28.09 42.42 -9.08
C TYR A 151 -26.92 41.74 -9.79
N LYS A 152 -26.41 42.30 -10.89
CA LYS A 152 -25.23 41.74 -11.58
C LYS A 152 -23.99 41.83 -10.69
N ASP A 153 -23.80 42.97 -10.03
CA ASP A 153 -22.67 43.17 -9.13
C ASP A 153 -22.74 42.19 -7.95
N GLU A 154 -23.91 42.01 -7.35
CA GLU A 154 -24.13 41.07 -6.26
C GLU A 154 -23.91 39.60 -6.69
N VAL A 155 -24.43 39.20 -7.87
CA VAL A 155 -24.18 37.87 -8.45
C VAL A 155 -22.68 37.66 -8.73
N SER A 156 -21.99 38.68 -9.25
CA SER A 156 -20.54 38.62 -9.51
C SER A 156 -19.74 38.43 -8.22
N PHE A 157 -20.15 39.10 -7.14
CA PHE A 157 -19.54 39.00 -5.82
C PHE A 157 -19.71 37.61 -5.21
N TYR A 158 -20.93 37.04 -5.20
CA TYR A 158 -21.15 35.68 -4.70
C TYR A 158 -20.46 34.63 -5.56
N LYS A 159 -20.39 34.81 -6.88
CA LYS A 159 -19.65 33.91 -7.77
C LYS A 159 -18.16 33.88 -7.43
N LYS A 160 -17.58 35.04 -7.12
CA LYS A 160 -16.19 35.15 -6.65
C LYS A 160 -16.01 34.40 -5.32
N GLN A 161 -16.86 34.65 -4.32
CA GLN A 161 -16.80 33.93 -3.04
C GLN A 161 -16.92 32.40 -3.21
N ALA A 162 -17.85 31.93 -4.04
CA ALA A 162 -18.02 30.51 -4.30
C ALA A 162 -16.77 29.89 -4.95
N THR A 163 -16.09 30.64 -5.81
CA THR A 163 -14.82 30.22 -6.43
C THR A 163 -13.70 30.16 -5.38
N ASP A 164 -13.61 31.16 -4.51
CA ASP A 164 -12.61 31.23 -3.44
C ASP A 164 -12.80 30.06 -2.45
N ILE A 165 -14.03 29.81 -2.00
CA ILE A 165 -14.38 28.68 -1.11
C ILE A 165 -14.05 27.34 -1.77
N SER A 166 -14.40 27.18 -3.06
CA SER A 166 -14.08 25.95 -3.81
C SER A 166 -12.57 25.72 -3.87
N SER A 167 -11.78 26.78 -4.12
CA SER A 167 -10.33 26.68 -4.14
C SER A 167 -9.75 26.30 -2.78
N GLU A 168 -10.27 26.88 -1.68
CA GLU A 168 -9.86 26.56 -0.32
C GLU A 168 -10.21 25.11 0.06
N TYR A 169 -11.40 24.64 -0.31
CA TYR A 169 -11.81 23.25 -0.13
C TYR A 169 -10.86 22.27 -0.84
N GLN A 170 -10.46 22.55 -2.08
CA GLN A 170 -9.52 21.71 -2.81
C GLN A 170 -8.15 21.66 -2.11
N ILE A 171 -7.66 22.79 -1.60
CA ILE A 171 -6.41 22.85 -0.85
C ILE A 171 -6.52 22.03 0.45
N LEU A 172 -7.61 22.19 1.20
CA LEU A 172 -7.82 21.49 2.47
C LEU A 172 -7.97 19.98 2.26
N SER A 173 -8.74 19.57 1.26
CA SER A 173 -8.90 18.17 0.86
C SER A 173 -7.57 17.54 0.46
N GLY A 174 -6.75 18.27 -0.31
CA GLY A 174 -5.38 17.84 -0.65
C GLY A 174 -4.49 17.66 0.59
N LYS A 175 -4.52 18.60 1.54
CA LYS A 175 -3.78 18.50 2.80
C LYS A 175 -4.26 17.33 3.66
N PHE A 176 -5.57 17.11 3.76
CA PHE A 176 -6.15 16.00 4.51
C PHE A 176 -5.72 14.65 3.93
N LYS A 177 -5.79 14.50 2.60
CA LYS A 177 -5.30 13.30 1.90
C LYS A 177 -3.82 13.05 2.17
N GLN A 178 -2.97 14.08 2.03
CA GLN A 178 -1.54 13.96 2.31
C GLN A 178 -1.25 13.53 3.75
N TYR A 179 -1.98 14.10 4.72
CA TYR A 179 -1.84 13.73 6.13
C TYR A 179 -2.28 12.28 6.38
N HIS A 180 -3.42 11.88 5.81
CA HIS A 180 -3.93 10.51 5.90
C HIS A 180 -2.93 9.50 5.32
N ASP A 181 -2.44 9.74 4.09
CA ASP A 181 -1.46 8.88 3.41
C ASP A 181 -0.17 8.75 4.22
N LYS A 182 0.31 9.85 4.82
CA LYS A 182 1.48 9.84 5.70
C LYS A 182 1.24 8.97 6.93
N LYS A 183 0.10 9.13 7.60
CA LYS A 183 -0.25 8.37 8.82
C LYS A 183 -0.36 6.88 8.53
N GLU A 184 -1.03 6.51 7.44
CA GLU A 184 -1.16 5.12 7.00
C GLU A 184 0.18 4.50 6.62
N LYS A 185 1.05 5.24 5.93
CA LYS A 185 2.40 4.78 5.61
C LYS A 185 3.23 4.49 6.87
N GLU A 186 3.16 5.34 7.89
CA GLU A 186 3.85 5.09 9.16
C GLU A 186 3.26 3.89 9.91
N ARG A 187 1.93 3.68 9.86
CA ARG A 187 1.30 2.47 10.41
C ARG A 187 1.84 1.20 9.76
N TYR A 188 1.96 1.16 8.43
CA TYR A 188 2.52 0.00 7.73
C TYR A 188 3.99 -0.24 8.04
N LYS A 189 4.79 0.84 8.17
CA LYS A 189 6.18 0.72 8.61
C LYS A 189 6.29 0.13 10.00
N GLN A 190 5.44 0.55 10.94
CA GLN A 190 5.44 0.01 12.30
C GLN A 190 5.08 -1.48 12.31
N GLN A 191 4.06 -1.89 11.55
CA GLN A 191 3.70 -3.31 11.45
C GLN A 191 4.85 -4.20 10.93
N LEU A 192 5.63 -3.70 9.98
CA LEU A 192 6.82 -4.40 9.50
C LEU A 192 7.93 -4.40 10.55
N LYS A 193 8.17 -3.27 11.23
CA LYS A 193 9.15 -3.17 12.30
C LYS A 193 8.87 -4.22 13.38
N ASP A 194 7.64 -4.28 13.87
CA ASP A 194 7.22 -5.25 14.90
C ASP A 194 7.39 -6.70 14.43
N LEU A 195 7.13 -6.98 13.15
CA LEU A 195 7.31 -8.31 12.57
C LEU A 195 8.79 -8.70 12.52
N PHE A 196 9.64 -7.81 12.02
CA PHE A 196 11.08 -8.04 11.96
C PHE A 196 11.67 -8.18 13.36
N GLU A 197 11.22 -7.38 14.33
CA GLU A 197 11.63 -7.50 15.74
C GLU A 197 11.24 -8.86 16.32
N LYS A 198 10.02 -9.35 16.08
CA LYS A 198 9.60 -10.70 16.50
C LYS A 198 10.45 -11.81 15.89
N GLU A 199 10.82 -11.66 14.62
CA GLU A 199 11.72 -12.61 13.94
C GLU A 199 13.19 -12.44 14.37
N SER A 200 13.57 -11.31 14.99
CA SER A 200 14.96 -10.92 15.28
C SER A 200 15.60 -11.59 16.51
N THR A 201 15.09 -12.74 16.93
CA THR A 201 15.71 -13.52 18.01
C THR A 201 16.83 -14.39 17.46
N ALA A 202 17.98 -14.41 18.14
CA ALA A 202 19.10 -15.24 17.73
C ALA A 202 18.74 -16.71 17.84
N ARG A 203 19.02 -17.46 16.77
CA ARG A 203 18.65 -18.87 16.69
C ARG A 203 19.90 -19.73 16.74
N TYR A 204 19.96 -20.61 17.73
CA TYR A 204 20.99 -21.63 17.88
C TYR A 204 20.54 -22.91 17.18
N LYS A 205 21.48 -23.61 16.54
CA LYS A 205 21.27 -24.86 15.77
C LYS A 205 20.18 -24.73 14.72
N THR A 206 20.20 -23.62 13.98
CA THR A 206 19.18 -23.33 12.96
C THR A 206 19.33 -24.26 11.75
N THR A 207 18.21 -24.73 11.24
CA THR A 207 18.12 -25.52 10.00
C THR A 207 17.85 -24.63 8.79
N LEU A 208 18.24 -25.10 7.60
CA LEU A 208 17.93 -24.40 6.35
C LEU A 208 16.42 -24.20 6.13
N ALA A 209 15.60 -25.15 6.61
CA ALA A 209 14.14 -25.07 6.53
C ALA A 209 13.59 -23.92 7.38
N GLU A 210 14.10 -23.74 8.60
CA GLU A 210 13.72 -22.62 9.46
C GLU A 210 14.12 -21.27 8.85
N MET A 211 15.30 -21.19 8.22
CA MET A 211 15.71 -19.98 7.52
C MET A 211 14.75 -19.63 6.36
N GLN A 212 14.36 -20.63 5.57
CA GLN A 212 13.42 -20.47 4.47
C GLN A 212 12.02 -20.10 4.95
N SER A 213 11.57 -20.70 6.04
CA SER A 213 10.29 -20.37 6.69
C SER A 213 10.25 -18.92 7.15
N SER A 214 11.31 -18.46 7.85
CA SER A 214 11.44 -17.05 8.27
C SER A 214 11.37 -16.08 7.08
N TYR A 215 12.13 -16.34 6.01
CA TYR A 215 12.06 -15.53 4.80
C TYR A 215 10.66 -15.53 4.15
N SER A 216 10.00 -16.70 4.07
CA SER A 216 8.67 -16.83 3.48
C SER A 216 7.64 -16.00 4.25
N THR A 217 7.67 -16.06 5.58
CA THR A 217 6.82 -15.26 6.48
C THR A 217 7.02 -13.77 6.24
N LEU A 218 8.26 -13.29 6.29
CA LEU A 218 8.60 -11.88 6.09
C LEU A 218 8.20 -11.39 4.69
N SER A 219 8.54 -12.14 3.64
CA SER A 219 8.25 -11.77 2.25
C SER A 219 6.74 -11.75 1.98
N THR A 220 5.99 -12.72 2.50
CA THR A 220 4.53 -12.79 2.32
C THR A 220 3.84 -11.62 3.00
N LYS A 221 4.22 -11.30 4.24
CA LYS A 221 3.64 -10.17 4.97
C LYS A 221 3.98 -8.83 4.33
N PHE A 222 5.21 -8.65 3.84
CA PHE A 222 5.61 -7.46 3.09
C PHE A 222 4.79 -7.29 1.80
N LYS A 223 4.63 -8.36 1.01
CA LYS A 223 3.76 -8.35 -0.18
C LYS A 223 2.31 -8.00 0.14
N LYS A 224 1.77 -8.57 1.22
CA LYS A 224 0.40 -8.28 1.68
C LYS A 224 0.24 -6.80 2.06
N ILE A 225 1.18 -6.22 2.82
CA ILE A 225 1.16 -4.79 3.17
C ILE A 225 1.23 -3.91 1.92
N LYS A 226 2.08 -4.27 0.95
CA LYS A 226 2.16 -3.54 -0.33
C LYS A 226 0.83 -3.57 -1.10
N GLN A 227 0.14 -4.71 -1.10
CA GLN A 227 -1.18 -4.85 -1.72
C GLN A 227 -2.26 -4.05 -0.97
N GLU A 228 -2.26 -4.10 0.36
CA GLU A 228 -3.20 -3.34 1.20
C GLU A 228 -3.01 -1.83 1.02
N ALA A 229 -1.77 -1.34 1.02
CA ALA A 229 -1.47 0.07 0.77
C ALA A 229 -1.94 0.53 -0.62
N ALA A 230 -1.80 -0.32 -1.64
CA ALA A 230 -2.25 -0.02 -3.00
C ALA A 230 -3.78 0.15 -3.12
N ILE A 231 -4.57 -0.55 -2.29
CA ILE A 231 -6.05 -0.36 -2.22
C ILE A 231 -6.38 1.09 -1.84
N PHE A 232 -5.57 1.71 -0.99
CA PHE A 232 -5.72 3.10 -0.56
C PHE A 232 -5.00 4.11 -1.48
N GLY A 233 -4.46 3.67 -2.62
CA GLY A 233 -3.68 4.52 -3.52
C GLY A 233 -2.31 4.93 -2.97
N ILE A 234 -1.83 4.26 -1.90
CA ILE A 234 -0.56 4.54 -1.27
C ILE A 234 0.51 3.64 -1.89
N ASN A 235 1.54 4.23 -2.51
CA ASN A 235 2.71 3.46 -2.93
C ASN A 235 3.62 3.16 -1.72
N PHE A 236 3.60 1.92 -1.26
CA PHE A 236 4.46 1.40 -0.20
C PHE A 236 5.69 0.65 -0.77
N ASP A 237 6.57 1.40 -1.43
CA ASP A 237 7.92 0.95 -1.77
C ASP A 237 8.89 1.37 -0.67
N ASP A 238 9.22 0.45 0.25
CA ASP A 238 10.17 0.73 1.33
C ASP A 238 11.54 0.08 1.04
N PRO A 239 12.57 0.88 0.72
CA PRO A 239 13.88 0.37 0.31
C PRO A 239 14.63 -0.32 1.46
N ILE A 240 14.28 -0.06 2.73
CA ILE A 240 14.92 -0.70 3.88
C ILE A 240 14.51 -2.16 3.89
N TYR A 241 13.21 -2.46 3.87
CA TYR A 241 12.70 -3.83 3.93
C TYR A 241 13.09 -4.65 2.70
N GLU A 242 13.07 -4.06 1.51
CA GLU A 242 13.57 -4.71 0.29
C GLU A 242 15.04 -5.12 0.42
N ARG A 243 15.88 -4.27 1.01
CA ARG A 243 17.29 -4.58 1.25
C ARG A 243 17.46 -5.71 2.26
N LEU A 244 16.63 -5.78 3.30
CA LEU A 244 16.65 -6.87 4.28
C LEU A 244 16.26 -8.21 3.66
N LEU A 245 15.17 -8.24 2.90
CA LEU A 245 14.75 -9.45 2.20
C LEU A 245 15.82 -9.92 1.20
N LYS A 246 16.51 -8.99 0.52
CA LYS A 246 17.66 -9.34 -0.34
C LYS A 246 18.83 -9.93 0.45
N GLY A 247 19.17 -9.36 1.61
CA GLY A 247 20.20 -9.90 2.50
C GLY A 247 19.86 -11.31 2.96
N ARG A 248 18.66 -11.49 3.48
CA ARG A 248 18.13 -12.78 3.95
C ARG A 248 18.11 -13.86 2.86
N ARG A 249 17.74 -13.50 1.62
CA ARG A 249 17.82 -14.40 0.45
C ARG A 249 19.25 -14.86 0.18
N TYR A 250 20.22 -13.97 0.33
CA TYR A 250 21.63 -14.28 0.10
C TYR A 250 22.22 -15.14 1.23
N GLU A 251 21.88 -14.88 2.49
CA GLU A 251 22.23 -15.76 3.61
C GLU A 251 21.74 -17.19 3.38
N ILE A 252 20.48 -17.36 2.97
CA ILE A 252 19.90 -18.67 2.62
C ILE A 252 20.67 -19.31 1.44
N CYS A 253 21.11 -18.51 0.46
CA CYS A 253 21.92 -19.00 -0.65
C CYS A 253 23.28 -19.57 -0.16
N VAL A 254 23.97 -18.82 0.70
CA VAL A 254 25.25 -19.23 1.29
C VAL A 254 25.06 -20.49 2.14
N ALA A 255 24.10 -20.48 3.06
CA ALA A 255 23.77 -21.61 3.92
C ALA A 255 23.46 -22.88 3.11
N ARG A 256 22.59 -22.78 2.09
CA ARG A 256 22.25 -23.91 1.20
C ARG A 256 23.49 -24.52 0.55
N ASN A 257 24.40 -23.70 0.04
CA ASN A 257 25.60 -24.18 -0.65
C ASN A 257 26.62 -24.84 0.30
N LEU A 258 26.63 -24.45 1.57
CA LEU A 258 27.46 -25.07 2.60
C LEU A 258 26.91 -26.43 3.03
N VAL A 259 25.62 -26.50 3.36
CA VAL A 259 25.02 -27.72 3.93
C VAL A 259 24.72 -28.81 2.89
N LYS A 260 24.70 -28.48 1.59
CA LYS A 260 24.35 -29.41 0.49
C LYS A 260 25.09 -30.75 0.52
N ASN A 261 26.34 -30.76 0.98
CA ASN A 261 27.18 -31.96 0.98
C ASN A 261 27.24 -32.66 2.36
N ASN A 262 26.41 -32.25 3.34
CA ASN A 262 26.41 -32.76 4.72
C ASN A 262 27.76 -32.68 5.46
N LYS A 263 28.69 -31.85 4.96
CA LYS A 263 30.01 -31.62 5.57
C LYS A 263 30.04 -30.46 6.57
N PHE A 264 28.99 -29.66 6.57
CA PHE A 264 28.88 -28.46 7.40
C PHE A 264 27.51 -28.41 8.07
N SER A 265 27.48 -27.90 9.29
CA SER A 265 26.27 -27.65 10.08
C SER A 265 26.22 -26.19 10.51
N ILE A 266 25.02 -25.61 10.59
CA ILE A 266 24.81 -24.23 11.01
C ILE A 266 24.60 -24.24 12.53
N LEU A 267 25.54 -23.64 13.27
CA LEU A 267 25.46 -23.53 14.73
C LEU A 267 24.68 -22.31 15.18
N GLU A 268 24.85 -21.19 14.49
CA GLU A 268 24.19 -19.94 14.83
C GLU A 268 23.75 -19.23 13.55
N TRP A 269 22.56 -18.65 13.61
CA TRP A 269 22.09 -17.69 12.64
C TRP A 269 21.77 -16.38 13.34
N THR A 270 22.62 -15.39 13.12
CA THR A 270 22.46 -14.06 13.71
C THR A 270 21.32 -13.35 13.00
N PRO A 271 20.32 -12.85 13.73
CA PRO A 271 19.15 -12.22 13.14
C PRO A 271 19.49 -10.84 12.60
N ASP A 272 18.67 -10.36 11.68
CA ASP A 272 18.72 -8.96 11.25
C ASP A 272 18.60 -8.03 12.47
N LYS A 273 19.56 -7.10 12.55
CA LYS A 273 19.76 -6.18 13.68
C LYS A 273 18.47 -5.44 14.01
N GLY A 274 18.15 -5.31 15.30
CA GLY A 274 17.09 -4.42 15.80
C GLY A 274 17.17 -3.07 15.11
N PHE A 275 16.30 -2.88 14.11
CA PHE A 275 16.17 -1.63 13.41
C PHE A 275 15.52 -0.70 14.41
N ASP A 276 16.25 0.32 14.85
CA ASP A 276 15.61 1.52 15.42
C ASP A 276 15.07 1.41 16.87
N THR A 277 15.65 0.57 17.73
CA THR A 277 15.30 0.54 19.17
C THR A 277 16.33 1.20 20.09
N GLY A 278 17.48 1.65 19.58
CA GLY A 278 18.55 2.25 20.39
C GLY A 278 19.25 1.28 21.37
N ILE A 279 18.68 0.10 21.61
CA ILE A 279 19.22 -0.95 22.48
C ILE A 279 20.22 -1.79 21.68
N LYS A 280 21.50 -1.64 22.01
CA LYS A 280 22.58 -2.43 21.41
C LYS A 280 22.71 -3.76 22.14
N VAL A 281 22.07 -4.81 21.63
CA VAL A 281 22.39 -6.18 22.03
C VAL A 281 23.71 -6.59 21.36
N GLU A 282 24.71 -7.00 22.14
CA GLU A 282 26.06 -7.32 21.64
C GLU A 282 26.04 -8.39 20.54
N SER A 283 25.21 -9.43 20.70
CA SER A 283 25.05 -10.53 19.73
C SER A 283 24.53 -10.08 18.37
N ASN A 284 23.79 -8.97 18.28
CA ASN A 284 23.34 -8.41 16.99
C ASN A 284 24.51 -7.88 16.16
N GLY A 285 25.70 -7.73 16.76
CA GLY A 285 26.94 -7.35 16.08
C GLY A 285 27.71 -8.52 15.46
N ASN A 286 27.31 -9.77 15.75
CA ASN A 286 28.03 -10.97 15.30
C ASN A 286 27.89 -11.19 13.77
N PRO A 287 28.78 -12.00 13.18
CA PRO A 287 28.61 -12.45 11.80
C PRO A 287 27.29 -13.20 11.59
N ASP A 288 26.74 -13.13 10.38
CA ASP A 288 25.42 -13.68 10.04
C ASP A 288 25.30 -15.19 10.33
N LEU A 289 26.36 -15.98 10.10
CA LEU A 289 26.37 -17.43 10.32
C LEU A 289 27.58 -17.87 11.14
N VAL A 290 27.40 -18.83 12.05
CA VAL A 290 28.49 -19.65 12.60
C VAL A 290 28.31 -21.08 12.12
N ILE A 291 29.36 -21.64 11.53
CA ILE A 291 29.35 -22.92 10.84
C ILE A 291 30.36 -23.84 11.50
N LYS A 292 30.01 -25.12 11.59
CA LYS A 292 30.89 -26.18 12.07
C LYS A 292 31.07 -27.25 11.02
N ASN A 293 32.31 -27.63 10.74
CA ASN A 293 32.64 -28.75 9.86
C ASN A 293 32.57 -30.11 10.60
N GLN A 294 32.80 -31.20 9.88
CA GLN A 294 32.79 -32.55 10.45
C GLN A 294 33.91 -32.81 11.47
N SER A 295 35.07 -32.18 11.30
CA SER A 295 36.22 -32.26 12.22
C SER A 295 36.00 -31.46 13.51
N GLY A 296 34.90 -30.71 13.59
CA GLY A 296 34.54 -29.88 14.71
C GLY A 296 35.12 -28.46 14.68
N TYR A 297 35.82 -28.09 13.61
CA TYR A 297 36.32 -26.74 13.38
C TYR A 297 35.17 -25.78 13.10
N GLU A 298 35.22 -24.62 13.76
CA GLU A 298 34.19 -23.58 13.68
C GLU A 298 34.74 -22.35 12.97
N PHE A 299 33.91 -21.77 12.10
CA PHE A 299 34.21 -20.50 11.44
C PHE A 299 32.91 -19.72 11.24
N ALA A 300 33.02 -18.41 11.16
CA ALA A 300 31.88 -17.53 11.00
C ALA A 300 31.87 -16.88 9.62
N ILE A 301 30.67 -16.60 9.10
CA ILE A 301 30.48 -15.99 7.79
C ILE A 301 29.57 -14.77 7.92
N GLU A 302 30.07 -13.61 7.52
CA GLU A 302 29.23 -12.46 7.22
C GLU A 302 28.80 -12.51 5.75
N CYS A 303 27.51 -12.39 5.49
CA CYS A 303 26.92 -12.38 4.16
C CYS A 303 26.72 -10.94 3.68
N LYS A 304 27.25 -10.62 2.50
CA LYS A 304 27.08 -9.31 1.87
C LYS A 304 26.66 -9.47 0.42
N TYR A 305 25.47 -9.01 0.10
CA TYR A 305 25.00 -8.91 -1.28
C TYR A 305 25.11 -7.48 -1.79
N ARG A 306 25.57 -7.31 -3.04
CA ARG A 306 25.65 -6.03 -3.74
C ARG A 306 25.10 -6.16 -5.15
N SER A 307 24.07 -5.37 -5.45
CA SER A 307 23.48 -5.29 -6.79
C SER A 307 24.30 -4.45 -7.77
N GLY A 308 25.35 -3.77 -7.30
CA GLY A 308 26.22 -2.92 -8.11
C GLY A 308 27.46 -2.48 -7.35
N CYS A 309 28.35 -1.77 -8.04
CA CYS A 309 29.63 -1.25 -7.55
C CYS A 309 29.65 0.28 -7.61
N TYR A 310 30.68 0.88 -7.02
CA TYR A 310 31.07 2.25 -7.30
C TYR A 310 31.94 2.25 -8.55
N ARG A 311 31.48 2.92 -9.59
CA ARG A 311 32.27 3.13 -10.80
C ARG A 311 33.22 4.30 -10.54
N ARG A 312 34.52 4.05 -10.52
CA ARG A 312 35.55 5.10 -10.58
C ARG A 312 36.17 5.12 -11.99
N GLU A 313 36.85 6.21 -12.33
CA GLU A 313 37.44 6.44 -13.65
C GLU A 313 38.36 5.29 -14.12
N ILE A 314 39.01 4.59 -13.19
CA ILE A 314 40.05 3.60 -13.50
C ILE A 314 39.57 2.16 -13.25
N LYS A 315 38.78 1.91 -12.17
CA LYS A 315 38.33 0.56 -11.78
C LYS A 315 37.02 0.61 -10.98
N ASP A 316 36.27 -0.49 -11.03
CA ASP A 316 35.09 -0.70 -10.21
C ASP A 316 35.47 -1.14 -8.78
N GLU A 317 34.76 -0.57 -7.81
CA GLU A 317 34.99 -0.80 -6.37
C GLU A 317 33.74 -1.28 -5.68
N ILE A 318 33.90 -2.22 -4.75
CA ILE A 318 32.78 -2.83 -4.03
C ILE A 318 32.94 -2.53 -2.54
N SER A 319 31.98 -1.81 -1.96
CA SER A 319 31.89 -1.73 -0.49
C SER A 319 31.37 -3.05 0.05
N TRP A 320 32.19 -3.71 0.86
CA TRP A 320 31.76 -4.92 1.55
C TRP A 320 31.20 -4.60 2.94
N GLY A 321 31.56 -3.49 3.57
CA GLY A 321 30.99 -3.11 4.87
C GLY A 321 31.37 -1.71 5.32
N ALA A 322 30.83 -1.30 6.47
CA ALA A 322 31.32 -0.13 7.18
C ALA A 322 32.47 -0.51 8.14
N LEU A 323 33.35 0.44 8.45
CA LEU A 323 34.55 0.27 9.27
C LEU A 323 34.23 -0.27 10.67
N TYR A 324 33.14 0.21 11.29
CA TYR A 324 32.69 -0.32 12.57
C TYR A 324 32.27 -1.79 12.46
N GLN A 325 31.78 -2.26 11.30
CA GLN A 325 31.47 -3.67 11.09
C GLN A 325 32.75 -4.50 11.04
N ALA A 326 33.74 -4.05 10.28
CA ALA A 326 35.06 -4.68 10.22
C ALA A 326 35.67 -4.86 11.63
N LYS A 327 35.71 -3.79 12.42
CA LYS A 327 36.22 -3.82 13.80
C LYS A 327 35.45 -4.80 14.69
N ARG A 328 34.11 -4.85 14.56
CA ARG A 328 33.29 -5.81 15.31
C ARG A 328 33.60 -7.26 14.93
N TYR A 329 33.80 -7.54 13.65
CA TYR A 329 34.12 -8.91 13.22
C TYR A 329 35.53 -9.32 13.64
N GLN A 330 36.49 -8.39 13.67
CA GLN A 330 37.81 -8.65 14.28
C GLN A 330 37.69 -8.96 15.77
N TYR A 331 36.91 -8.16 16.51
CA TYR A 331 36.64 -8.39 17.93
C TYR A 331 35.93 -9.72 18.19
N PHE A 332 34.91 -10.05 17.40
CA PHE A 332 34.24 -11.35 17.44
C PHE A 332 35.25 -12.49 17.24
N SER A 333 36.11 -12.36 16.23
CA SER A 333 37.09 -13.38 15.88
C SER A 333 38.09 -13.61 17.01
N SER A 334 38.65 -12.53 17.57
CA SER A 334 39.59 -12.62 18.69
C SER A 334 38.94 -13.13 19.98
N LYS A 335 37.71 -12.66 20.29
CA LYS A 335 37.00 -13.01 21.53
C LYS A 335 36.55 -14.47 21.56
N ARG A 336 36.06 -14.99 20.43
CA ARG A 336 35.56 -16.37 20.34
C ARG A 336 36.60 -17.37 19.85
N ASN A 337 37.76 -16.91 19.38
CA ASN A 337 38.73 -17.72 18.66
C ASN A 337 38.10 -18.45 17.46
N ILE A 338 37.23 -17.75 16.72
CA ILE A 338 36.54 -18.25 15.54
C ILE A 338 36.91 -17.35 14.34
N PRO A 339 37.54 -17.87 13.27
CA PRO A 339 37.88 -17.06 12.12
C PRO A 339 36.62 -16.59 11.38
N VAL A 340 36.68 -15.35 10.87
CA VAL A 340 35.56 -14.75 10.12
C VAL A 340 35.89 -14.69 8.64
N TYR A 341 34.92 -15.09 7.83
CA TYR A 341 34.94 -14.96 6.37
C TYR A 341 33.81 -14.03 5.93
N ILE A 342 34.03 -13.34 4.83
CA ILE A 342 33.00 -12.53 4.16
C ILE A 342 32.57 -13.27 2.89
N ALA A 343 31.33 -13.74 2.87
CA ALA A 343 30.67 -14.20 1.65
C ALA A 343 30.13 -12.96 0.92
N LEU A 344 30.70 -12.65 -0.25
CA LEU A 344 30.31 -11.49 -1.05
C LEU A 344 29.64 -11.97 -2.35
N GLY A 345 28.35 -11.66 -2.49
CA GLY A 345 27.57 -11.90 -3.69
C GLY A 345 27.45 -10.60 -4.48
N TYR A 346 27.78 -10.65 -5.77
CA TYR A 346 27.84 -9.46 -6.62
C TYR A 346 27.09 -9.67 -7.95
N LEU A 347 26.20 -8.72 -8.26
CA LEU A 347 25.29 -8.69 -9.41
C LEU A 347 24.31 -9.89 -9.47
N GLY A 348 23.29 -9.80 -10.33
CA GLY A 348 22.31 -10.86 -10.52
C GLY A 348 21.21 -10.85 -9.48
N GLU A 349 20.77 -12.05 -9.06
CA GLU A 349 19.77 -12.23 -8.00
C GLU A 349 20.45 -12.64 -6.69
N PRO A 350 19.99 -12.22 -5.51
CA PRO A 350 20.60 -12.65 -4.24
C PRO A 350 20.59 -14.16 -4.03
N THR A 351 19.67 -14.89 -4.66
CA THR A 351 19.62 -16.36 -4.60
C THR A 351 20.61 -17.04 -5.56
N MET A 352 21.09 -16.30 -6.56
CA MET A 352 22.05 -16.75 -7.57
C MET A 352 22.86 -15.55 -8.11
N PRO A 353 23.76 -14.98 -7.29
CA PRO A 353 24.63 -13.90 -7.75
C PRO A 353 25.45 -14.30 -8.97
N LYS A 354 25.78 -13.33 -9.84
CA LYS A 354 26.65 -13.60 -10.99
C LYS A 354 28.09 -13.91 -10.57
N LYS A 355 28.55 -13.24 -9.51
CA LYS A 355 29.88 -13.48 -8.92
C LYS A 355 29.74 -13.76 -7.42
N HIS A 356 30.52 -14.74 -6.97
CA HIS A 356 30.53 -15.21 -5.58
C HIS A 356 31.97 -15.26 -5.08
N PHE A 357 32.20 -14.61 -3.95
CA PHE A 357 33.50 -14.61 -3.29
C PHE A 357 33.35 -15.09 -1.86
N LEU A 358 34.38 -15.75 -1.35
CA LEU A 358 34.52 -16.06 0.06
C LEU A 358 35.96 -15.71 0.45
N ILE A 359 36.09 -14.74 1.35
CA ILE A 359 37.39 -14.12 1.65
C ILE A 359 37.55 -14.07 3.16
N SER A 360 38.70 -14.48 3.68
CA SER A 360 38.98 -14.30 5.11
C SER A 360 38.98 -12.81 5.44
N LEU A 361 38.45 -12.45 6.61
CA LEU A 361 38.37 -11.06 7.06
C LEU A 361 39.75 -10.39 7.04
N GLU A 362 40.79 -11.11 7.47
CA GLU A 362 42.18 -10.64 7.46
C GLU A 362 42.65 -10.26 6.05
N LYS A 363 42.56 -11.19 5.09
CA LYS A 363 42.94 -10.93 3.68
C LYS A 363 42.12 -9.78 3.10
N LEU A 364 40.83 -9.73 3.43
CA LEU A 364 39.95 -8.67 2.95
C LEU A 364 40.39 -7.31 3.48
N LEU A 365 40.75 -7.21 4.76
CA LEU A 365 41.21 -5.95 5.37
C LEU A 365 42.54 -5.49 4.81
N LEU A 366 43.50 -6.41 4.61
CA LEU A 366 44.80 -6.10 3.99
C LEU A 366 44.66 -5.51 2.59
N ASN A 367 43.64 -5.94 1.84
CA ASN A 367 43.37 -5.50 0.47
C ASN A 367 42.32 -4.40 0.36
N SER A 368 41.78 -3.96 1.50
CA SER A 368 40.77 -2.91 1.53
C SER A 368 41.40 -1.57 1.86
N ARG A 369 40.70 -0.51 1.48
CA ARG A 369 41.00 0.84 1.98
C ARG A 369 39.76 1.48 2.58
N GLU A 370 39.99 2.43 3.46
CA GLU A 370 38.95 3.32 3.98
C GLU A 370 38.57 4.34 2.88
N ASP A 371 37.28 4.52 2.64
CA ASP A 371 36.79 5.52 1.68
C ASP A 371 36.10 6.68 2.39
N ASN A 372 36.73 7.86 2.31
CA ASN A 372 36.24 9.11 2.86
C ASN A 372 35.61 10.05 1.81
N TYR A 373 35.66 9.68 0.53
CA TYR A 373 35.38 10.59 -0.58
C TYR A 373 33.88 10.91 -0.76
N TYR A 374 32.97 9.97 -0.48
CA TYR A 374 31.53 10.12 -0.78
C TYR A 374 30.65 10.59 0.39
N LYS A 375 31.17 11.38 1.34
CA LYS A 375 30.47 11.77 2.59
C LYS A 375 29.98 10.59 3.46
N LYS A 376 30.37 9.36 3.14
CA LYS A 376 30.17 8.13 3.93
C LYS A 376 31.52 7.67 4.46
N ALA A 377 32.16 8.50 5.29
CA ALA A 377 33.55 8.41 5.75
C ALA A 377 33.92 7.20 6.62
N THR A 378 33.25 6.07 6.40
CA THR A 378 33.33 4.88 7.25
C THR A 378 33.10 3.61 6.46
N GLN A 379 33.33 3.58 5.14
CA GLN A 379 33.19 2.35 4.36
C GLN A 379 34.53 1.70 4.08
N VAL A 380 34.53 0.37 4.04
CA VAL A 380 35.64 -0.46 3.63
C VAL A 380 35.34 -1.00 2.24
N ILE A 381 36.21 -0.67 1.29
CA ILE A 381 36.06 -0.96 -0.14
C ILE A 381 37.23 -1.79 -0.65
N ILE A 382 36.97 -2.64 -1.63
CA ILE A 382 37.97 -3.43 -2.33
C ILE A 382 37.79 -3.30 -3.84
N ASN A 383 38.91 -3.36 -4.56
CA ASN A 383 38.90 -3.39 -6.02
C ASN A 383 38.31 -4.72 -6.51
N GLU A 384 37.43 -4.68 -7.51
CA GLU A 384 36.88 -5.91 -8.08
C GLU A 384 37.97 -6.86 -8.60
N SER A 385 39.09 -6.34 -9.12
CA SER A 385 40.19 -7.18 -9.63
C SER A 385 40.80 -8.09 -8.56
N VAL A 386 40.83 -7.65 -7.29
CA VAL A 386 41.38 -8.43 -6.17
C VAL A 386 40.46 -9.60 -5.79
N LEU A 387 39.19 -9.54 -6.17
CA LEU A 387 38.23 -10.59 -5.87
C LEU A 387 38.40 -11.81 -6.79
N TYR A 388 39.07 -11.68 -7.94
CA TYR A 388 39.22 -12.78 -8.90
C TYR A 388 39.97 -13.98 -8.32
N ASP A 389 40.97 -13.76 -7.48
CA ASP A 389 41.72 -14.84 -6.81
C ASP A 389 40.87 -15.59 -5.76
N ASN A 390 39.76 -14.99 -5.34
CA ASN A 390 38.85 -15.53 -4.33
C ASN A 390 37.52 -16.00 -4.93
N LEU A 391 37.45 -16.17 -6.25
CA LEU A 391 36.23 -16.53 -6.95
C LEU A 391 35.85 -17.99 -6.69
N VAL A 392 34.68 -18.21 -6.11
CA VAL A 392 34.10 -19.55 -5.93
C VAL A 392 33.26 -19.90 -7.16
N ARG A 393 33.82 -20.70 -8.07
CA ARG A 393 33.11 -21.15 -9.28
C ARG A 393 31.87 -21.97 -8.92
N GLY A 394 30.71 -21.53 -9.42
CA GLY A 394 29.43 -22.21 -9.20
C GLY A 394 28.93 -22.18 -7.74
N GLY A 395 29.42 -21.25 -6.90
CA GLY A 395 28.92 -21.06 -5.53
C GLY A 395 29.25 -22.19 -4.54
N LYS A 396 30.19 -23.09 -4.88
CA LYS A 396 30.58 -24.24 -4.04
C LYS A 396 31.50 -23.84 -2.87
N TYR A 397 30.96 -23.12 -1.87
CA TYR A 397 31.72 -22.67 -0.69
C TYR A 397 32.37 -23.82 0.09
N SER A 398 31.68 -24.95 0.20
CA SER A 398 32.15 -26.13 0.94
C SER A 398 33.48 -26.68 0.44
N GLN A 399 33.72 -26.65 -0.88
CA GLN A 399 34.97 -27.12 -1.47
C GLN A 399 36.12 -26.14 -1.22
N TYR A 400 35.86 -24.84 -1.34
CA TYR A 400 36.85 -23.79 -1.08
C TYR A 400 37.32 -23.79 0.38
N LEU A 401 36.41 -23.96 1.34
CA LEU A 401 36.77 -23.99 2.75
C LEU A 401 37.62 -25.22 3.12
N GLN A 402 37.31 -26.38 2.55
CA GLN A 402 38.13 -27.59 2.72
C GLN A 402 39.56 -27.43 2.21
N THR A 403 39.78 -26.68 1.12
CA THR A 403 41.15 -26.45 0.64
C THR A 403 41.91 -25.46 1.52
N GLN A 404 41.23 -24.54 2.20
CA GLN A 404 41.86 -23.61 3.13
C GLN A 404 42.18 -24.25 4.50
N GLU A 405 41.43 -25.27 4.95
CA GLU A 405 41.72 -25.99 6.21
C GLU A 405 42.92 -26.94 6.11
N ASN A 406 43.27 -27.39 4.90
CA ASN A 406 44.39 -28.31 4.66
C ASN A 406 45.71 -27.57 4.34
N LEU A 407 45.71 -26.23 4.38
CA LEU A 407 46.86 -25.34 4.22
C LEU A 407 47.16 -24.69 5.56
#